data_AF-A0A3L7DGT5-F1
#
_entry.id   AF-A0A3L7DGT5-F1
#
_cell.length_a   1.000
_cell.length_b   1.000
_cell.length_c   1.000
_cell.angle_alpha   90.00
_cell.angle_beta   90.00
_cell.angle_gamma   90.00
#
_symmetry.space_group_name_H-M   'P 1'
#
loop_
_entity.id
_entity.type
_entity.pdbx_description
1 polymer ?
#
loop_
_entity_poly.entity_id
_entity_poly.type
_entity_poly.pdbx_seq_one_letter_code
_entity_poly.pdbx_strand_id
1 'polypeptide(L)' 'MEKPWLAHYPPSIPATLDYPKKTLSDYLWETAEQYGDKDAIDFFGRLFSKKLLLITSINVYQIFLKIMV' A
#
# COMPACT_ATOMS: atom_id res chain seq x y z
N MET A 1 18.83 -19.10 -3.56
CA MET A 1 17.61 -19.36 -4.35
C MET A 1 17.78 -18.61 -5.66
N GLU A 2 17.77 -19.32 -6.78
CA GLU A 2 17.90 -18.69 -8.10
C GLU A 2 16.62 -17.90 -8.44
N LYS A 3 16.76 -16.76 -9.13
CA LYS A 3 15.66 -15.86 -9.52
C LYS A 3 15.45 -15.96 -11.04
N PRO A 4 14.79 -17.01 -11.56
CA PRO A 4 14.73 -17.30 -13.00
C PRO A 4 14.09 -16.18 -13.83
N TRP A 5 13.20 -15.38 -13.23
CA TRP A 5 12.57 -14.24 -13.90
C TRP A 5 13.54 -13.13 -14.31
N LEU A 6 14.72 -13.05 -13.69
CA LEU A 6 15.74 -12.05 -14.05
C LEU A 6 16.30 -12.26 -15.47
N ALA A 7 16.26 -13.48 -16.00
CA ALA A 7 16.69 -13.77 -17.36
C ALA A 7 15.81 -13.07 -18.44
N HIS A 8 14.61 -12.65 -18.05
CA HIS A 8 13.67 -11.95 -18.93
C HIS A 8 13.69 -10.42 -18.75
N TYR A 9 14.51 -9.89 -17.84
CA TYR A 9 14.60 -8.45 -17.65
C TYR A 9 15.40 -7.81 -18.80
N PRO A 10 14.94 -6.67 -19.35
CA PRO A 10 15.77 -5.90 -20.27
C PRO A 10 17.10 -5.50 -19.61
N PRO A 11 18.21 -5.41 -20.36
CA PRO A 11 19.51 -5.03 -19.80
C PRO A 11 19.54 -3.67 -19.10
N SER A 12 18.60 -2.78 -19.43
CA SER A 12 18.45 -1.46 -18.82
C SER A 12 17.80 -1.48 -17.43
N ILE A 13 17.20 -2.60 -17.01
CA ILE A 13 16.51 -2.72 -15.73
C ILE A 13 17.41 -3.42 -14.72
N PRO A 14 17.75 -2.79 -13.59
CA PRO A 14 18.59 -3.41 -12.58
C PRO A 14 17.86 -4.57 -11.91
N ALA A 15 18.59 -5.66 -11.66
CA ALA A 15 18.06 -6.85 -10.97
C ALA A 15 17.80 -6.64 -9.47
N THR A 16 18.24 -5.50 -8.92
CA THR A 16 18.07 -5.14 -7.51
C THR A 16 17.90 -3.63 -7.40
N LEU A 17 17.02 -3.21 -6.52
CA LEU A 17 16.76 -1.83 -6.18
C LEU A 17 16.95 -1.67 -4.68
N ASP A 18 17.48 -0.53 -4.26
CA ASP A 18 17.49 -0.15 -2.85
C ASP A 18 16.14 0.50 -2.54
N TYR A 19 15.42 -0.09 -1.59
CA TYR A 19 14.12 0.41 -1.15
C TYR A 19 14.27 0.94 0.27
N PRO A 20 13.59 2.04 0.62
CA PRO A 20 13.57 2.49 2.00
C PRO A 20 12.93 1.41 2.88
N LYS A 21 13.38 1.36 4.14
CA LYS A 21 12.85 0.45 5.16
C LYS A 21 11.47 0.90 5.64
N LYS A 22 10.49 0.85 4.73
CA LYS A 22 9.10 1.22 4.96
C LYS A 22 8.20 0.09 4.49
N THR A 23 7.17 -0.18 5.28
CA THR A 23 6.08 -1.08 4.91
C THR A 23 5.12 -0.40 3.95
N LEU A 24 4.30 -1.19 3.26
CA LEU A 24 3.19 -0.64 2.46
C LEU A 24 2.25 0.23 3.32
N SER A 25 2.02 -0.15 4.57
CA SER A 25 1.18 0.61 5.50
C SER A 25 1.76 1.98 5.83
N ASP A 26 3.09 2.10 5.97
CA ASP A 26 3.76 3.39 6.21
C ASP A 26 3.51 4.35 5.03
N TYR A 27 3.65 3.86 3.80
CA TYR A 27 3.34 4.65 2.61
C TYR A 27 1.87 5.07 2.53
N LEU A 28 0.94 4.17 2.88
CA LEU A 28 -0.48 4.48 2.89
C LEU A 28 -0.81 5.57 3.90
N TRP A 29 -0.21 5.51 5.09
CA TRP A 29 -0.33 6.50 6.15
C TRP A 29 0.22 7.86 5.71
N GLU A 30 1.48 7.92 5.26
CA GLU A 30 2.13 9.15 4.82
C GLU A 30 1.37 9.83 3.68
N THR A 31 0.88 9.04 2.71
CA THR A 31 0.07 9.56 1.60
C THR A 31 -1.27 10.12 2.09
N ALA A 32 -1.87 9.50 3.11
CA ALA A 32 -3.13 9.98 3.69
C ALA A 32 -2.93 11.29 4.48
N GLU A 33 -1.81 11.45 5.18
CA GLU A 33 -1.45 12.70 5.85
C GLU A 33 -1.24 13.83 4.84
N GLN A 34 -0.50 13.58 3.75
CA GLN A 34 -0.14 14.61 2.77
C GLN A 34 -1.28 15.03 1.83
N TYR A 35 -2.18 14.09 1.50
CA TYR A 35 -3.19 14.28 0.45
C TYR A 35 -4.59 13.87 0.90
N GLY A 36 -4.87 13.87 2.20
CA GLY A 36 -6.09 13.32 2.80
C GLY A 36 -7.40 13.96 2.34
N ASP A 37 -7.35 15.18 1.82
CA ASP A 37 -8.52 15.92 1.33
C ASP A 37 -8.80 15.68 -0.17
N LYS A 38 -8.00 14.85 -0.86
CA LYS A 38 -8.24 14.44 -2.25
C LYS A 38 -9.08 13.15 -2.30
N ASP A 39 -9.91 13.03 -3.33
CA ASP A 39 -10.61 11.79 -3.64
C ASP A 39 -9.60 10.71 -4.04
N ALA A 40 -9.67 9.56 -3.35
CA ALA A 40 -8.69 8.49 -3.48
C ALA A 40 -9.17 7.36 -4.39
N ILE A 41 -10.48 7.08 -4.40
CA ILE A 41 -11.09 6.04 -5.21
C ILE A 41 -12.36 6.60 -5.84
N ASP A 42 -12.43 6.55 -7.17
CA ASP A 42 -13.69 6.60 -7.91
C ASP A 42 -14.12 5.16 -8.18
N PHE A 43 -15.20 4.74 -7.52
CA PHE A 43 -15.79 3.43 -7.73
C PHE A 43 -17.23 3.59 -8.16
N PHE A 44 -17.47 3.40 -9.47
CA PHE A 44 -18.78 3.51 -10.09
C PHE A 44 -19.48 4.85 -9.81
N GLY A 45 -18.75 5.97 -9.90
CA GLY A 45 -19.30 7.32 -9.69
C GLY A 45 -19.51 7.68 -8.22
N ARG A 46 -19.05 6.84 -7.28
CA ARG A 46 -18.90 7.20 -5.87
C ARG A 46 -17.45 7.54 -5.62
N LEU A 47 -17.23 8.78 -5.18
CA LEU A 47 -15.93 9.27 -4.75
C LEU A 47 -15.74 8.96 -3.27
N PHE A 48 -14.63 8.31 -2.95
CA PHE A 48 -14.22 8.03 -1.58
C PHE A 48 -12.98 8.85 -1.26
N SER A 49 -13.09 9.72 -0.24
CA SER A 49 -11.92 10.38 0.33
C SER A 49 -11.17 9.41 1.25
N LYS A 50 -9.84 9.57 1.32
CA LYS A 50 -8.97 8.57 1.96
C LYS A 50 -9.13 8.48 3.49
N LYS A 51 -9.61 9.55 4.15
CA LYS A 51 -9.90 9.56 5.61
C LYS A 51 -10.86 8.43 6.02
N LEU A 52 -11.82 8.06 5.17
CA LEU A 52 -12.76 6.97 5.44
C LEU A 52 -12.10 5.59 5.33
N LEU A 53 -11.21 5.40 4.34
CA LEU A 53 -10.52 4.12 4.09
C LEU A 53 -9.49 3.78 5.17
N LEU A 54 -8.80 4.79 5.71
CA LEU A 54 -7.82 4.60 6.79
C LEU A 54 -8.51 4.09 8.07
N ILE A 55 -9.66 4.68 8.44
CA ILE A 55 -10.48 4.26 9.59
C ILE A 55 -11.00 2.83 9.39
N THR A 56 -11.45 2.47 8.18
CA THR A 56 -11.87 1.09 7.90
C THR A 56 -10.72 0.11 7.96
N SER A 57 -9.53 0.47 7.44
CA SER A 57 -8.36 -0.41 7.41
C SER A 57 -7.78 -0.66 8.81
N ILE A 58 -7.78 0.35 9.69
CA ILE A 58 -7.41 0.19 11.12
C ILE A 58 -8.34 -0.80 11.82
N ASN A 59 -9.63 -0.80 11.48
CA ASN A 59 -10.60 -1.70 12.08
C ASN A 59 -10.34 -3.17 11.68
N VAL A 60 -9.85 -3.43 10.45
CA VAL A 60 -9.48 -4.79 10.02
C VAL A 60 -8.30 -5.33 10.84
N TYR A 61 -7.28 -4.51 11.13
CA TYR A 61 -6.17 -4.91 12.00
C TYR A 61 -6.62 -5.20 13.44
N GLN A 62 -7.54 -4.39 13.98
CA GLN A 62 -8.11 -4.62 15.31
C GLN A 62 -8.97 -5.90 15.38
N ILE A 63 -9.68 -6.23 14.29
CA ILE A 63 -10.43 -7.49 14.16
C ILE A 63 -9.47 -8.68 14.11
N PHE A 64 -8.36 -8.60 13.36
CA PHE A 64 -7.34 -9.65 13.33
C PHE A 64 -6.66 -9.87 14.70
N LEU A 65 -6.40 -8.81 15.47
CA LEU A 65 -5.85 -8.92 16.82
C LEU A 65 -6.84 -9.49 17.84
N LYS A 66 -8.15 -9.22 17.69
CA LYS A 66 -9.21 -9.75 18.56
C LYS A 66 -9.56 -11.22 18.32
N ILE A 67 -9.24 -11.77 17.15
CA ILE A 67 -9.50 -13.18 16.80
C ILE A 67 -8.31 -14.09 17.17
N MET A 68 -7.13 -13.51 17.42
CA MET A 68 -5.90 -14.22 17.83
C MET A 68 -5.59 -14.14 19.34
N VAL A 69 -6.63 -13.94 20.18
CA VAL A 69 -6.58 -14.09 21.65
C VAL A 69 -7.80 -14.86 22.13
#